data_AF-A0A4Q3UTK2-F1
#
_entry.id   AF-A0A4Q3UTK2-F1
#
_cell.length_a   1.000
_cell.length_b   1.000
_cell.length_c   1.000
_cell.angle_alpha   90.00
_cell.angle_beta   90.00
_cell.angle_gamma   90.00
#
_symmetry.space_group_name_H-M   'P 1'
#
loop_
_entity.id
_entity.type
_entity.pdbx_description
1 polymer ?
#
loop_
_entity_poly.entity_id
_entity_poly.type
_entity_poly.pdbx_seq_one_letter_code
_entity_poly.pdbx_strand_id
1 'polypeptide(L)'
;MSRWRRQTENVEPHLQKRYLERWIRRLLIGFIVGLVLSGVTAFPLPGEVTLLVRWSGAESAGTPGPMLAWLLRVHEALNVVDARYPLLAYGTDWLAFAHLVIAAAFVGPLRDPVRNVWVIEWGMIACAGVIPLALIAGPIRGIPFFWRLIDCSFGIVGIVPLFVCWRMIRRLEQFTTLAQTGRG
;
A
#
# COMPACT_ATOMS: atom_id res chain seq x y z
N MET A 1 -32.05 -27.08 -32.41
CA MET A 1 -31.32 -25.80 -32.19
C MET A 1 -31.10 -25.44 -30.71
N SER A 2 -31.11 -26.38 -29.76
CA SER A 2 -31.05 -26.09 -28.30
C SER A 2 -29.76 -26.53 -27.58
N ARG A 3 -28.81 -27.17 -28.29
CA ARG A 3 -27.51 -27.60 -27.74
C ARG A 3 -26.42 -26.52 -27.84
N TRP A 4 -26.39 -25.75 -28.93
CA TRP A 4 -25.39 -24.70 -29.17
C TRP A 4 -25.51 -23.51 -28.21
N ARG A 5 -26.75 -23.09 -27.87
CA ARG A 5 -27.00 -21.94 -26.98
C ARG A 5 -26.53 -22.18 -25.53
N ARG A 6 -26.63 -23.42 -25.04
CA ARG A 6 -26.13 -23.84 -23.72
C ARG A 6 -24.60 -23.88 -23.63
N GLN A 7 -23.92 -24.03 -24.78
CA GLN A 7 -22.47 -24.16 -24.82
C GLN A 7 -21.79 -22.78 -24.78
N THR A 8 -22.39 -21.76 -25.41
CA THR A 8 -21.90 -20.36 -25.34
C THR A 8 -22.12 -19.76 -23.94
N GLU A 9 -23.26 -20.02 -23.31
CA GLU A 9 -23.59 -19.52 -21.95
C GLU A 9 -22.68 -20.09 -20.86
N ASN A 10 -22.13 -21.30 -21.03
CA ASN A 10 -21.17 -21.89 -20.09
C ASN A 10 -19.71 -21.50 -20.37
N VAL A 11 -19.41 -20.95 -21.56
CA VAL A 11 -18.06 -20.53 -21.93
C VAL A 11 -17.73 -19.13 -21.40
N GLU A 12 -18.70 -18.21 -21.39
CA GLU A 12 -18.48 -16.85 -20.88
C GLU A 12 -18.18 -16.75 -19.36
N PRO A 13 -18.86 -17.48 -18.46
CA PRO A 13 -18.71 -17.30 -17.01
C PRO A 13 -17.33 -17.70 -16.50
N HIS A 14 -16.75 -18.78 -17.04
CA HIS A 14 -15.44 -19.24 -16.61
C HIS A 14 -14.30 -18.34 -17.13
N LEU A 15 -14.48 -17.71 -18.30
CA LEU A 15 -13.56 -16.71 -18.83
C LEU A 15 -13.63 -15.40 -18.03
N GLN A 16 -14.84 -14.95 -17.69
CA GLN A 16 -15.05 -13.80 -16.79
C GLN A 16 -14.42 -14.04 -15.42
N LYS A 17 -14.61 -15.24 -14.84
CA LYS A 17 -13.96 -15.66 -13.60
C LYS A 17 -12.43 -15.54 -13.68
N ARG A 18 -11.81 -16.15 -14.70
CA ARG A 18 -10.35 -16.10 -14.92
C ARG A 18 -9.83 -14.68 -15.17
N TYR A 19 -10.61 -13.83 -15.84
CA TYR A 19 -10.27 -12.42 -16.02
C TYR A 19 -10.23 -11.69 -14.68
N LEU A 20 -11.29 -11.85 -13.88
CA LEU A 20 -11.43 -11.22 -12.57
C LEU A 20 -10.30 -11.62 -11.62
N GLU A 21 -9.99 -12.92 -11.54
CA GLU A 21 -8.89 -13.46 -10.73
C GLU A 21 -7.53 -12.87 -11.15
N ARG A 22 -7.26 -12.74 -12.46
CA ARG A 22 -6.00 -12.15 -12.95
C ARG A 22 -5.87 -10.68 -12.56
N TRP A 23 -6.95 -9.92 -12.66
CA TRP A 23 -6.94 -8.50 -12.28
C TRP A 23 -6.79 -8.32 -10.77
N ILE A 24 -7.48 -9.13 -9.96
CA ILE A 24 -7.28 -9.14 -8.49
C ILE A 24 -5.81 -9.41 -8.19
N ARG A 25 -5.21 -10.45 -8.77
CA ARG A 25 -3.79 -10.77 -8.56
C ARG A 25 -2.86 -9.62 -8.94
N ARG A 26 -3.07 -8.97 -10.07
CA ARG A 26 -2.24 -7.82 -10.51
C ARG A 26 -2.33 -6.65 -9.54
N LEU A 27 -3.54 -6.29 -9.10
CA LEU A 27 -3.76 -5.21 -8.14
C LEU A 27 -3.11 -5.53 -6.79
N LEU A 28 -3.27 -6.78 -6.30
CA LEU A 28 -2.64 -7.22 -5.06
C LEU A 28 -1.12 -7.25 -5.14
N ILE A 29 -0.55 -7.71 -6.26
CA ILE A 29 0.91 -7.68 -6.47
C ILE A 29 1.40 -6.23 -6.46
N GLY A 30 0.73 -5.32 -7.17
CA GLY A 30 1.09 -3.90 -7.14
C GLY A 30 1.05 -3.31 -5.74
N PHE A 31 0.01 -3.63 -4.96
CA PHE A 31 -0.10 -3.21 -3.57
C PHE A 31 1.01 -3.79 -2.67
N ILE A 32 1.32 -5.08 -2.81
CA ILE A 32 2.41 -5.76 -2.09
C ILE A 32 3.76 -5.10 -2.43
N VAL A 33 4.04 -4.85 -3.71
CA VAL A 33 5.26 -4.16 -4.13
C VAL A 33 5.34 -2.78 -3.51
N GLY A 34 4.24 -2.02 -3.52
CA GLY A 34 4.18 -0.71 -2.85
C GLY A 34 4.49 -0.78 -1.36
N LEU A 35 3.91 -1.74 -0.64
CA LEU A 35 4.21 -1.97 0.78
C LEU A 35 5.68 -2.33 1.02
N VAL A 36 6.23 -3.24 0.21
CA VAL A 36 7.63 -3.66 0.31
C VAL A 36 8.56 -2.48 0.06
N LEU A 37 8.33 -1.69 -0.99
CA LEU A 37 9.13 -0.51 -1.29
C LEU A 37 9.05 0.50 -0.15
N SER A 38 7.85 0.79 0.35
CA SER A 38 7.63 1.69 1.49
C SER A 38 8.35 1.23 2.76
N GLY A 39 8.43 -0.08 3.00
CA GLY A 39 9.18 -0.65 4.12
C GLY A 39 10.70 -0.55 3.91
N VAL A 40 11.18 -1.01 2.76
CA VAL A 40 12.62 -1.10 2.46
C VAL A 40 13.28 0.27 2.44
N THR A 41 12.60 1.32 1.98
CA THR A 41 13.13 2.70 1.99
C THR A 41 13.43 3.22 3.38
N ALA A 42 12.90 2.60 4.44
CA ALA A 42 13.16 3.00 5.81
C ALA A 42 14.51 2.48 6.34
N PHE A 43 15.12 1.44 5.74
CA PHE A 43 16.44 0.96 6.15
C PHE A 43 17.57 1.97 5.84
N PRO A 44 17.76 2.45 4.60
CA PRO A 44 18.81 3.42 4.28
C PRO A 44 18.30 4.87 4.36
N LEU A 45 17.38 5.18 5.28
CA LEU A 45 16.66 6.46 5.29
C LEU A 45 17.56 7.72 5.26
N PRO A 46 18.67 7.81 6.01
CA PRO A 46 19.58 8.96 5.91
C PRO A 46 20.15 9.13 4.49
N GLY A 47 20.60 8.03 3.87
CA GLY A 47 21.17 8.04 2.52
C GLY A 47 20.15 8.41 1.44
N GLU A 48 18.93 7.90 1.53
CA GLU A 48 17.83 8.24 0.61
C GLU A 48 17.47 9.73 0.71
N VAL A 49 17.41 10.29 1.92
CA VAL A 49 17.14 11.71 2.12
C VAL A 49 18.31 12.57 1.63
N THR A 50 19.57 12.17 1.83
CA THR A 50 20.73 12.85 1.24
C THR A 50 20.64 12.89 -0.29
N LEU A 51 20.26 11.78 -0.92
CA LEU A 51 20.07 11.73 -2.37
C LEU A 51 18.94 12.67 -2.82
N LEU A 52 17.83 12.70 -2.09
CA LEU A 52 16.69 13.57 -2.38
C LEU A 52 17.03 15.06 -2.24
N VAL A 53 17.81 15.44 -1.22
CA VAL A 53 18.32 16.81 -1.04
C VAL A 53 19.20 17.23 -2.21
N ARG A 54 20.13 16.36 -2.64
CA ARG A 54 21.00 16.64 -3.79
C ARG A 54 20.21 16.79 -5.09
N TRP A 55 19.26 15.89 -5.33
CA TRP A 55 18.44 15.90 -6.55
C TRP A 55 17.49 17.10 -6.61
N SER A 56 16.92 17.50 -5.48
CA SER A 56 16.03 18.67 -5.40
C SER A 56 16.75 20.01 -5.54
N GLY A 57 18.09 20.02 -5.49
CA GLY A 57 18.89 21.25 -5.50
C GLY A 57 18.69 22.12 -4.25
N ALA A 58 18.16 21.55 -3.16
CA ALA A 58 17.79 22.29 -1.96
C ALA A 58 18.96 23.06 -1.34
N GLU A 59 20.18 22.49 -1.39
CA GLU A 59 21.41 23.12 -0.88
C GLU A 59 21.84 24.35 -1.70
N SER A 60 21.45 24.42 -2.98
CA SER A 60 21.78 25.53 -3.88
C SER A 60 20.75 26.66 -3.86
N ALA A 61 19.63 26.47 -3.17
CA ALA A 61 18.59 27.48 -3.05
C ALA A 61 19.01 28.53 -2.01
N GLY A 62 19.27 29.77 -2.44
CA GLY A 62 19.68 30.87 -1.53
C GLY A 62 18.63 31.16 -0.44
N THR A 63 17.34 31.08 -0.77
CA THR A 63 16.23 31.14 0.20
C THR A 63 15.24 30.01 -0.11
N PRO A 64 15.40 28.83 0.49
CA PRO A 64 14.55 27.68 0.19
C PRO A 64 13.10 27.94 0.65
N GLY A 65 12.14 27.60 -0.20
CA GLY A 65 10.72 27.62 0.18
C GLY A 65 10.42 26.63 1.32
N PRO A 66 9.21 26.70 1.94
CA PRO A 66 8.90 25.94 3.16
C PRO A 66 9.13 24.43 3.06
N MET A 67 8.86 23.82 1.90
CA MET A 67 9.06 22.39 1.68
C MET A 67 10.54 22.00 1.60
N LEU A 68 11.37 22.79 0.89
CA LEU A 68 12.81 22.55 0.79
C LEU A 68 13.49 22.82 2.13
N ALA A 69 13.08 23.86 2.85
CA ALA A 69 13.58 24.16 4.19
C ALA A 69 13.25 23.02 5.18
N TRP A 70 12.05 22.44 5.08
CA TRP A 70 11.68 21.26 5.86
C TRP A 70 12.51 20.03 5.49
N LEU A 71 12.72 19.77 4.20
CA LEU A 71 13.55 18.66 3.73
C LEU A 71 15.00 18.77 4.23
N LEU A 72 15.60 19.97 4.18
CA LEU A 72 16.94 20.22 4.72
C LEU A 72 17.00 19.97 6.24
N ARG A 73 15.97 20.39 6.99
CA ARG A 73 15.88 20.11 8.43
C ARG A 73 15.80 18.61 8.72
N VAL A 74 14.99 17.86 7.96
CA VAL A 74 14.90 16.39 8.12
C VAL A 74 16.23 15.73 7.80
N HIS A 75 16.90 16.15 6.72
CA HIS A 75 18.23 15.67 6.34
C HIS A 75 19.27 15.90 7.43
N GLU A 76 19.34 17.11 7.97
CA GLU A 76 20.25 17.43 9.09
C GLU A 76 19.95 16.57 10.32
N ALA A 77 18.68 16.49 10.73
CA ALA A 77 18.28 15.72 11.90
C ALA A 77 18.62 14.23 11.76
N LEU A 78 18.36 13.63 10.59
CA LEU A 78 18.68 12.23 10.32
C LEU A 78 20.18 11.97 10.38
N ASN A 79 21.00 12.82 9.75
CA ASN A 79 22.45 12.64 9.78
C ASN A 79 23.04 12.80 11.19
N VAL A 80 22.54 13.76 11.98
CA VAL A 80 22.97 13.94 13.37
C VAL A 80 22.61 12.73 14.22
N VAL A 81 21.38 12.21 14.08
CA VAL A 81 20.92 11.03 14.82
C VAL A 81 21.67 9.78 14.38
N ASP A 82 21.88 9.56 13.10
CA ASP A 82 22.61 8.41 12.57
C ASP A 82 24.07 8.39 13.07
N ALA A 83 24.73 9.55 13.07
CA ALA A 83 26.12 9.66 13.53
C ALA A 83 26.28 9.57 15.06
N ARG A 84 25.34 10.11 15.84
CA ARG A 84 25.48 10.21 17.31
C ARG A 84 24.69 9.16 18.09
N TYR A 85 23.59 8.68 17.54
CA TYR A 85 22.65 7.76 18.19
C TYR A 85 22.16 6.67 17.21
N PRO A 86 23.05 5.91 16.55
CA PRO A 86 22.67 4.94 15.52
C PRO A 86 21.71 3.85 16.02
N LEU A 87 21.72 3.56 17.33
CA LEU A 87 20.78 2.62 17.95
C LEU A 87 19.31 3.00 17.72
N LEU A 88 19.00 4.29 17.53
CA LEU A 88 17.63 4.73 17.28
C LEU A 88 17.11 4.29 15.91
N ALA A 89 17.99 4.05 14.94
CA ALA A 89 17.62 3.50 13.65
C ALA A 89 16.99 2.11 13.77
N TYR A 90 17.28 1.36 14.84
CA TYR A 90 16.66 0.07 15.10
C TYR A 90 15.13 0.18 15.24
N GLY A 91 14.61 1.30 15.73
CA GLY A 91 13.16 1.56 15.73
C GLY A 91 12.59 1.65 14.31
N THR A 92 13.34 2.25 13.40
CA THR A 92 13.01 2.34 11.97
C THR A 92 13.10 0.97 11.29
N ASP A 93 14.07 0.13 11.67
CA ASP A 93 14.18 -1.25 11.17
C ASP A 93 12.95 -2.09 11.52
N TRP A 94 12.42 -1.95 12.74
CA TRP A 94 11.18 -2.61 13.14
C TRP A 94 9.96 -2.11 12.35
N LEU A 95 9.89 -0.81 12.05
CA LEU A 95 8.84 -0.26 11.21
C LEU A 95 8.95 -0.78 9.77
N ALA A 96 10.16 -0.87 9.22
CA ALA A 96 10.43 -1.47 7.92
C ALA A 96 9.97 -2.94 7.89
N PHE A 97 10.36 -3.71 8.91
CA PHE A 97 9.99 -5.11 9.05
C PHE A 97 8.47 -5.30 9.15
N ALA A 98 7.76 -4.42 9.88
CA ALA A 98 6.31 -4.47 9.95
C ALA A 98 5.67 -4.38 8.55
N HIS A 99 6.15 -3.50 7.68
CA HIS A 99 5.63 -3.41 6.31
C HIS A 99 5.85 -4.71 5.51
N LEU A 100 7.01 -5.36 5.70
CA LEU A 100 7.30 -6.65 5.06
C LEU A 100 6.38 -7.77 5.57
N VAL A 101 6.12 -7.82 6.88
CA VAL A 101 5.19 -8.78 7.48
C VAL A 101 3.76 -8.54 6.99
N ILE A 102 3.34 -7.28 6.92
CA ILE A 102 2.03 -6.89 6.38
C ILE A 102 1.93 -7.32 4.91
N ALA A 103 2.95 -7.05 4.09
CA ALA A 103 3.00 -7.47 2.70
C ALA A 103 2.90 -9.01 2.56
N ALA A 104 3.57 -9.76 3.44
CA ALA A 104 3.50 -11.22 3.47
C ALA A 104 2.08 -11.74 3.81
N ALA A 105 1.30 -11.03 4.62
CA ALA A 105 -0.09 -11.40 4.91
C ALA A 105 -0.96 -11.40 3.63
N PHE A 106 -0.68 -10.51 2.67
CA PHE A 106 -1.40 -10.46 1.39
C PHE A 106 -1.12 -11.64 0.45
N VAL A 107 -0.16 -12.51 0.78
CA VAL A 107 0.04 -13.77 0.05
C VAL A 107 -1.17 -14.70 0.22
N GLY A 108 -1.91 -14.62 1.34
CA GLY A 108 -3.18 -15.34 1.51
C GLY A 108 -4.20 -15.02 0.41
N PRO A 109 -4.61 -13.74 0.25
CA PRO A 109 -5.43 -13.28 -0.86
C PRO A 109 -4.88 -13.57 -2.26
N LEU A 110 -3.55 -13.57 -2.44
CA LEU A 110 -2.97 -14.01 -3.72
C LEU A 110 -3.26 -15.49 -4.00
N ARG A 111 -3.28 -16.36 -2.99
CA ARG A 111 -3.58 -17.79 -3.20
C ARG A 111 -5.08 -18.01 -3.43
N ASP A 112 -5.89 -17.51 -2.51
CA ASP A 112 -7.35 -17.62 -2.55
C ASP A 112 -7.99 -16.31 -2.03
N PRO A 113 -8.45 -15.43 -2.93
CA PRO A 113 -8.93 -14.12 -2.54
C PRO A 113 -10.33 -14.16 -1.89
N VAL A 114 -11.14 -15.18 -2.17
CA VAL A 114 -12.50 -15.30 -1.59
C VAL A 114 -12.39 -15.74 -0.13
N ARG A 115 -11.61 -16.79 0.13
CA ARG A 115 -11.40 -17.29 1.50
C ARG A 115 -10.68 -16.28 2.40
N ASN A 116 -9.83 -15.43 1.82
CA ASN A 116 -9.02 -14.45 2.56
C ASN A 116 -9.51 -13.00 2.38
N VAL A 117 -10.78 -12.78 2.04
CA VAL A 117 -11.34 -11.43 1.82
C VAL A 117 -11.13 -10.50 3.02
N TRP A 118 -11.13 -11.06 4.24
CA TRP A 118 -10.86 -10.32 5.47
C TRP A 118 -9.52 -9.58 5.45
N VAL A 119 -8.46 -10.13 4.85
CA VAL A 119 -7.14 -9.46 4.76
C VAL A 119 -7.25 -8.19 3.91
N ILE A 120 -8.12 -8.18 2.90
CA ILE A 120 -8.38 -6.98 2.08
C ILE A 120 -9.14 -5.94 2.90
N GLU A 121 -10.16 -6.35 3.65
CA GLU A 121 -10.95 -5.47 4.52
C GLU A 121 -10.09 -4.86 5.63
N TRP A 122 -9.29 -5.69 6.29
CA TRP A 122 -8.29 -5.26 7.27
C TRP A 122 -7.26 -4.28 6.67
N GLY A 123 -6.79 -4.54 5.44
CA GLY A 123 -5.94 -3.61 4.71
C GLY A 123 -6.60 -2.25 4.47
N MET A 124 -7.89 -2.23 4.10
CA MET A 124 -8.64 -0.98 3.95
C MET A 124 -8.79 -0.23 5.28
N ILE A 125 -9.01 -0.94 6.39
CA ILE A 125 -9.05 -0.35 7.74
C ILE A 125 -7.68 0.26 8.08
N ALA A 126 -6.59 -0.45 7.81
CA ALA A 126 -5.24 0.07 8.02
C ALA A 126 -4.98 1.34 7.19
N CYS A 127 -5.37 1.36 5.91
CA CYS A 127 -5.28 2.55 5.07
C CYS A 127 -6.08 3.73 5.63
N ALA A 128 -7.31 3.50 6.12
CA ALA A 128 -8.10 4.53 6.78
C ALA A 128 -7.44 5.04 8.07
N GLY A 129 -6.79 4.15 8.82
CA GLY A 129 -6.06 4.47 10.06
C GLY A 129 -4.83 5.36 9.88
N VAL A 130 -4.23 5.41 8.67
CA VAL A 130 -3.12 6.33 8.36
C VAL A 130 -3.54 7.79 8.52
N ILE A 131 -4.77 8.14 8.15
CA ILE A 131 -5.28 9.51 8.19
C ILE A 131 -5.29 10.09 9.62
N PRO A 132 -5.98 9.49 10.60
CA PRO A 132 -5.97 10.01 11.97
C PRO A 132 -4.55 9.96 12.57
N LEU A 133 -3.74 8.95 12.25
CA LEU A 133 -2.35 8.88 12.72
C LEU A 133 -1.56 10.12 12.28
N ALA A 134 -1.55 10.45 10.98
CA ALA A 134 -0.83 11.59 10.44
C ALA A 134 -1.37 12.94 10.96
N LEU A 135 -2.69 13.07 11.06
CA LEU A 135 -3.32 14.33 11.47
C LEU A 135 -3.24 14.61 12.98
N ILE A 136 -3.08 13.57 13.82
CA ILE A 136 -2.97 13.69 15.28
C ILE A 136 -1.50 13.65 15.73
N ALA A 137 -0.74 12.62 15.35
CA ALA A 137 0.65 12.47 15.78
C ALA A 137 1.58 13.48 15.10
N GLY A 138 1.30 13.84 13.84
CA GLY A 138 2.07 14.82 13.09
C GLY A 138 2.21 16.17 13.80
N PRO A 139 1.12 16.88 14.19
CA PRO A 139 1.24 18.15 14.91
C PRO A 139 1.88 17.98 16.29
N ILE A 140 1.63 16.87 17.00
CA ILE A 140 2.28 16.58 18.30
C ILE A 140 3.81 16.51 18.14
N ARG A 141 4.30 16.04 16.99
CA ARG A 141 5.73 15.93 16.67
C ARG A 141 6.28 17.11 15.86
N GLY A 142 5.49 18.17 15.67
CA GLY A 142 5.92 19.36 14.92
C GLY A 142 6.06 19.16 13.41
N ILE A 143 5.41 18.14 12.83
CA ILE A 143 5.42 17.88 11.39
C ILE A 143 4.51 18.90 10.68
N PRO A 144 5.00 19.59 9.62
CA PRO A 144 4.23 20.63 8.94
C PRO A 144 3.01 20.06 8.22
N PHE A 145 1.99 20.90 8.01
CA PHE A 145 0.71 20.45 7.44
C PHE A 145 0.84 19.81 6.06
N PHE A 146 1.62 20.39 5.16
CA PHE A 146 1.81 19.83 3.82
C PHE A 146 2.43 18.43 3.86
N TRP A 147 3.34 18.16 4.80
CA TRP A 147 3.96 16.84 4.94
C TRP A 147 2.97 15.82 5.48
N ARG A 148 2.11 16.22 6.43
CA ARG A 148 1.02 15.37 6.91
C ARG A 148 0.03 15.00 5.79
N LEU A 149 -0.17 15.88 4.80
CA LEU A 149 -0.98 15.54 3.62
C LEU A 149 -0.29 14.49 2.73
N ILE A 150 1.04 14.53 2.62
CA ILE A 150 1.82 13.48 1.95
C ILE A 150 1.65 12.16 2.72
N ASP A 151 1.74 12.17 4.05
CA ASP A 151 1.52 10.98 4.87
C ASP A 151 0.10 10.40 4.67
N CYS A 152 -0.94 11.24 4.67
CA CYS A 152 -2.32 10.82 4.38
C CYS A 152 -2.49 10.21 2.98
N SER A 153 -1.69 10.64 2.01
CA SER A 153 -1.78 10.13 0.63
C SER A 153 -1.49 8.64 0.53
N PHE A 154 -0.65 8.07 1.41
CA PHE A 154 -0.39 6.63 1.45
C PHE A 154 -1.67 5.83 1.76
N GLY A 155 -2.48 6.30 2.71
CA GLY A 155 -3.78 5.70 3.04
C GLY A 155 -4.75 5.81 1.87
N ILE A 156 -4.85 7.00 1.25
CA ILE A 156 -5.77 7.26 0.14
C ILE A 156 -5.39 6.46 -1.12
N VAL A 157 -4.11 6.44 -1.48
CA VAL A 157 -3.63 5.69 -2.65
C VAL A 157 -3.71 4.19 -2.38
N GLY A 158 -3.42 3.74 -1.16
CA GLY A 158 -3.48 2.33 -0.77
C GLY A 158 -4.90 1.75 -0.73
N ILE A 159 -5.90 2.53 -0.29
CA ILE A 159 -7.27 2.01 -0.18
C ILE A 159 -7.93 1.75 -1.54
N VAL A 160 -7.55 2.51 -2.58
CA VAL A 160 -8.13 2.41 -3.93
C VAL A 160 -7.98 1.00 -4.54
N PRO A 161 -6.78 0.42 -4.69
CA PRO A 161 -6.63 -0.94 -5.25
C PRO A 161 -7.29 -1.99 -4.36
N LEU A 162 -7.27 -1.84 -3.03
CA LEU A 162 -7.92 -2.76 -2.10
C LEU A 162 -9.44 -2.74 -2.23
N PHE A 163 -10.04 -1.56 -2.36
CA PHE A 163 -11.48 -1.42 -2.56
C PHE A 163 -11.93 -2.02 -3.91
N VAL A 164 -11.15 -1.79 -4.97
CA VAL A 164 -11.41 -2.40 -6.29
C VAL A 164 -11.30 -3.93 -6.19
N CYS A 165 -10.24 -4.46 -5.57
CA CYS A 165 -10.08 -5.89 -5.29
C CYS A 165 -11.27 -6.45 -4.52
N TRP A 166 -11.69 -5.79 -3.43
CA TRP A 166 -12.81 -6.21 -2.61
C TRP A 166 -14.10 -6.33 -3.42
N ARG A 167 -14.44 -5.32 -4.24
CA ARG A 167 -15.62 -5.36 -5.12
C ARG A 167 -15.56 -6.51 -6.11
N MET A 168 -14.38 -6.77 -6.67
CA MET A 168 -14.17 -7.88 -7.60
C MET A 168 -14.29 -9.24 -6.90
N ILE A 169 -13.76 -9.39 -5.68
CA ILE A 169 -13.86 -10.60 -4.88
C ILE A 169 -15.31 -10.92 -4.54
N ARG A 170 -16.12 -9.92 -4.16
CA ARG A 170 -17.56 -10.12 -3.91
C ARG A 170 -18.32 -10.60 -5.14
N ARG A 171 -17.92 -10.16 -6.35
CA ARG A 171 -18.47 -10.70 -7.61
C ARG A 171 -18.02 -12.14 -7.86
N LEU A 172 -16.76 -12.46 -7.56
CA LEU A 172 -16.21 -13.81 -7.69
C LEU A 172 -16.92 -14.84 -6.80
N GLU A 173 -17.27 -14.42 -5.58
CA GLU A 173 -18.02 -15.18 -4.59
C GLU A 173 -19.41 -15.58 -5.16
N GLN A 174 -20.13 -14.62 -5.74
CA GLN A 174 -21.45 -14.85 -6.35
C GLN A 174 -21.42 -15.90 -7.48
N PHE A 175 -20.42 -15.83 -8.37
CA PHE A 175 -20.25 -16.84 -9.44
C PHE A 175 -20.00 -18.24 -8.88
N THR A 176 -19.28 -18.34 -7.76
CA THR A 176 -18.95 -19.62 -7.15
C THR A 176 -20.19 -20.24 -6.47
N THR A 177 -20.98 -19.43 -5.77
CA THR A 177 -22.23 -19.88 -5.12
C THR A 177 -23.27 -20.33 -6.15
N LEU A 178 -23.51 -19.55 -7.22
CA LEU A 178 -24.49 -19.90 -8.26
C LEU A 178 -24.17 -21.23 -8.97
N ALA A 179 -22.88 -21.51 -9.18
CA ALA A 179 -22.43 -22.77 -9.78
C ALA A 179 -22.65 -23.98 -8.87
N GLN A 180 -22.74 -23.79 -7.55
CA GLN A 180 -23.00 -24.84 -6.56
C GLN A 180 -24.50 -25.13 -6.44
N THR A 181 -25.36 -24.10 -6.39
CA THR A 181 -26.81 -24.28 -6.28
C THR A 181 -27.46 -24.85 -7.54
N GLY A 182 -26.89 -24.64 -8.73
CA GLY A 182 -27.40 -25.23 -9.98
C GLY A 182 -27.05 -26.71 -10.21
N ARG A 183 -26.33 -27.35 -9.27
CA ARG A 183 -25.94 -28.76 -9.33
C ARG A 183 -26.66 -29.67 -8.32
N GLY A 184 -27.49 -29.08 -7.44
CA GLY A 184 -28.38 -29.81 -6.52
C GLY A 184 -29.78 -29.90 -7.10
#